data_AF-A0A2J8MG58-F1
#
_entry.id   AF-A0A2J8MG58-F1
#
_cell.length_a   1.000
_cell.length_b   1.000
_cell.length_c   1.000
_cell.angle_alpha   90.00
_cell.angle_beta   90.00
_cell.angle_gamma   90.00
#
_symmetry.space_group_name_H-M   'P 1'
#
loop_
_entity.id
_entity.type
_entity.pdbx_description
1 polymer ?
#
loop_
_entity_poly.entity_id
_entity_poly.type
_entity_poly.pdbx_seq_one_letter_code
_entity_poly.pdbx_strand_id
1 'polypeptide(L)'
;MEFLDKDPEDHRTLSQFTDALVTIRNRHNDVVPTMAQGVLEYKDTYGDDPVSNQNIQYFLDRFYLSRISIRMLINQHTLIFDGSTNPAHPKHIGSIDPNCNVSEVVKDAYDMAKLLCDKYYMASPDLEIQEINAANSKQPIHMVYVPSHLYHMLFELFKN
;
A
#
# COMPACT_ATOMS: atom_id res chain seq x y z
N MET A 1 -24.17 -1.87 -12.21
CA MET A 1 -24.89 -0.92 -11.32
C MET A 1 -25.73 -1.69 -10.31
N GLU A 2 -25.14 -2.64 -9.58
CA GLU A 2 -25.91 -3.55 -8.70
C GLU A 2 -26.48 -2.86 -7.44
N PHE A 3 -25.85 -1.76 -7.01
CA PHE A 3 -26.21 -1.03 -5.79
C PHE A 3 -26.82 0.35 -6.07
N LEU A 4 -26.98 0.76 -7.35
CA LEU A 4 -27.35 2.13 -7.71
C LEU A 4 -28.76 2.52 -7.25
N ASP A 5 -29.73 1.63 -7.46
CA ASP A 5 -31.15 1.86 -7.16
C ASP A 5 -31.59 1.21 -5.84
N LYS A 6 -30.63 0.72 -5.04
CA LYS A 6 -30.94 0.13 -3.73
C LYS A 6 -31.11 1.23 -2.69
N ASP A 7 -31.97 0.97 -1.70
CA ASP A 7 -32.19 1.87 -0.58
C ASP A 7 -30.90 2.07 0.24
N PRO A 8 -30.38 3.30 0.36
CA PRO A 8 -29.17 3.59 1.12
C PRO A 8 -29.35 3.44 2.64
N GLU A 9 -30.58 3.40 3.15
CA GLU A 9 -30.87 3.23 4.58
C GLU A 9 -31.05 1.73 4.97
N ASP A 10 -31.17 0.81 4.00
CA ASP A 10 -31.25 -0.62 4.28
C ASP A 10 -29.88 -1.18 4.70
N HIS A 11 -29.74 -1.51 5.98
CA HIS A 11 -28.53 -2.13 6.54
C HIS A 11 -28.09 -3.40 5.81
N ARG A 12 -29.01 -4.18 5.22
CA ARG A 12 -28.65 -5.37 4.44
C ARG A 12 -27.96 -4.99 3.14
N THR A 13 -28.40 -3.92 2.48
CA THR A 13 -27.75 -3.36 1.30
C THR A 13 -26.32 -2.90 1.65
N LEU A 14 -26.17 -2.18 2.77
CA LEU A 14 -24.86 -1.69 3.23
C LEU A 14 -23.90 -2.85 3.55
N SER A 15 -24.37 -3.88 4.25
CA SER A 15 -23.57 -5.08 4.54
C SER A 15 -23.13 -5.79 3.26
N GLN A 16 -24.06 -6.04 2.34
CA GLN A 16 -23.76 -6.67 1.04
C GLN A 16 -22.77 -5.85 0.22
N PHE A 17 -22.84 -4.52 0.31
CA PHE A 17 -21.89 -3.64 -0.36
C PHE A 17 -20.48 -3.82 0.21
N THR A 18 -20.31 -3.85 1.53
CA THR A 18 -19.02 -4.14 2.17
C THR A 18 -18.46 -5.49 1.74
N ASP A 19 -19.30 -6.55 1.72
CA ASP A 19 -18.90 -7.89 1.27
C ASP A 19 -18.44 -7.89 -0.19
N ALA A 20 -19.14 -7.15 -1.06
CA ALA A 20 -18.74 -6.98 -2.45
C ALA A 20 -17.38 -6.28 -2.57
N LEU A 21 -17.11 -5.24 -1.76
CA LEU A 21 -15.80 -4.58 -1.74
C LEU A 21 -14.68 -5.50 -1.26
N VAL A 22 -14.92 -6.31 -0.23
CA VAL A 22 -13.95 -7.34 0.24
C VAL A 22 -13.65 -8.35 -0.87
N THR A 23 -14.68 -8.80 -1.57
CA THR A 23 -14.55 -9.73 -2.71
C THR A 23 -13.73 -9.11 -3.84
N ILE A 24 -14.00 -7.83 -4.18
CA ILE A 24 -13.23 -7.08 -5.16
C ILE A 24 -11.77 -6.97 -4.73
N ARG A 25 -11.48 -6.59 -3.48
CA ARG A 25 -10.11 -6.46 -2.95
C ARG A 25 -9.34 -7.77 -3.12
N ASN A 26 -9.94 -8.89 -2.71
CA ASN A 26 -9.30 -10.20 -2.74
C ASN A 26 -9.01 -10.66 -4.17
N ARG A 27 -9.95 -10.46 -5.09
CA ARG A 27 -9.77 -10.75 -6.52
C ARG A 27 -8.61 -9.95 -7.15
N HIS A 28 -8.33 -8.75 -6.66
CA HIS A 28 -7.27 -7.89 -7.21
C HIS A 28 -5.90 -8.04 -6.53
N ASN A 29 -5.72 -9.04 -5.65
CA ASN A 29 -4.46 -9.22 -4.93
C ASN A 29 -3.27 -9.44 -5.88
N ASP A 30 -3.44 -10.25 -6.93
CA ASP A 30 -2.36 -10.65 -7.84
C ASP A 30 -2.20 -9.76 -9.09
N VAL A 31 -2.89 -8.62 -9.14
CA VAL A 31 -2.83 -7.74 -10.32
C VAL A 31 -1.41 -7.25 -10.64
N VAL A 32 -0.58 -6.98 -9.62
CA VAL A 32 0.82 -6.54 -9.84
C VAL A 32 1.65 -7.64 -10.51
N PRO A 33 1.77 -8.87 -9.96
CA PRO A 33 2.50 -9.92 -10.63
C PRO A 33 1.90 -10.33 -11.97
N THR A 34 0.57 -10.36 -12.12
CA THR A 34 -0.08 -10.68 -13.41
C THR A 34 0.25 -9.64 -14.49
N MET A 35 0.23 -8.35 -14.17
CA MET A 35 0.58 -7.31 -15.13
C MET A 35 2.08 -7.32 -15.47
N ALA A 36 2.94 -7.54 -14.48
CA ALA A 36 4.38 -7.69 -14.73
C ALA A 36 4.67 -8.88 -15.67
N GLN A 37 4.00 -10.01 -15.46
CA GLN A 37 4.09 -11.18 -16.33
C GLN A 37 3.67 -10.87 -17.78
N GLY A 38 2.55 -10.17 -17.97
CA GLY A 38 2.10 -9.78 -19.31
C GLY A 38 3.07 -8.85 -20.04
N VAL A 39 3.73 -7.94 -19.31
CA VAL A 39 4.77 -7.06 -19.89
C VAL A 39 6.03 -7.86 -20.25
N LEU A 40 6.41 -8.84 -19.44
CA LEU A 40 7.52 -9.75 -19.76
C LEU A 40 7.23 -10.57 -21.02
N GLU A 41 6.04 -11.18 -21.11
CA GLU A 41 5.63 -11.95 -22.29
C GLU A 41 5.59 -11.10 -23.57
N TYR A 42 5.13 -9.86 -23.46
CA TYR A 42 5.17 -8.89 -24.56
C TYR A 42 6.61 -8.63 -25.01
N LYS A 43 7.51 -8.36 -24.06
CA LYS A 43 8.93 -8.09 -24.34
C LYS A 43 9.63 -9.30 -24.94
N ASP A 44 9.37 -10.51 -24.45
CA ASP A 44 9.95 -11.75 -24.97
C ASP A 44 9.49 -12.05 -26.41
N THR A 45 8.27 -11.65 -26.77
CA THR A 45 7.69 -11.92 -28.10
C THR A 45 8.08 -10.86 -29.13
N TYR A 46 8.05 -9.59 -28.76
CA TYR A 46 8.18 -8.46 -29.70
C TYR A 46 9.50 -7.70 -29.58
N GLY A 47 10.31 -7.97 -28.56
CA GLY A 47 11.56 -7.28 -28.30
C GLY A 47 11.37 -5.88 -27.71
N ASP A 48 12.47 -5.12 -27.70
CA ASP A 48 12.52 -3.77 -27.15
C ASP A 48 12.30 -2.71 -28.23
N ASP A 49 11.21 -1.94 -28.10
CA ASP A 49 10.91 -0.78 -28.94
C ASP A 49 10.79 0.49 -28.08
N PRO A 50 11.58 1.56 -28.33
CA PRO A 50 11.56 2.78 -27.51
C PRO A 50 10.20 3.46 -27.41
N VAL A 51 9.41 3.47 -28.49
CA VAL A 51 8.08 4.10 -28.51
C VAL A 51 7.10 3.31 -27.65
N SER A 52 7.07 1.99 -27.84
CA SER A 52 6.27 1.07 -27.02
C SER A 52 6.65 1.15 -25.55
N ASN A 53 7.95 1.21 -25.22
CA ASN A 53 8.42 1.32 -23.84
C ASN A 53 7.93 2.59 -23.15
N GLN A 54 7.96 3.73 -23.84
CA GLN A 54 7.43 4.98 -23.30
C GLN A 54 5.91 4.89 -23.04
N ASN A 55 5.17 4.28 -23.96
CA ASN A 55 3.72 4.11 -23.83
C ASN A 55 3.36 3.13 -22.70
N ILE A 56 4.10 2.03 -22.58
CA ILE A 56 3.94 1.05 -21.50
C ILE A 56 4.25 1.69 -20.15
N GLN A 57 5.34 2.44 -20.03
CA GLN A 57 5.67 3.17 -18.79
C GLN A 57 4.54 4.11 -18.37
N TYR A 58 4.08 4.95 -19.29
CA TYR A 58 2.96 5.88 -19.04
C TYR A 58 1.69 5.14 -18.60
N PHE A 59 1.38 4.03 -19.25
CA PHE A 59 0.23 3.19 -18.90
C PHE A 59 0.38 2.58 -17.50
N LEU A 60 1.53 1.98 -17.20
CA LEU A 60 1.77 1.29 -15.93
C LEU A 60 1.72 2.27 -14.74
N ASP A 61 2.29 3.46 -14.88
CA ASP A 61 2.24 4.49 -13.82
C ASP A 61 0.80 4.86 -13.48
N ARG A 62 -0.03 5.10 -14.49
CA ARG A 62 -1.45 5.44 -14.29
C ARG A 62 -2.25 4.26 -13.77
N PHE A 63 -1.98 3.07 -14.30
CA PHE A 63 -2.66 1.84 -13.91
C PHE A 63 -2.40 1.51 -12.44
N TYR A 64 -1.14 1.52 -12.00
CA TYR A 64 -0.78 1.21 -10.63
C TYR A 64 -1.20 2.30 -9.65
N LEU A 65 -1.13 3.59 -10.04
CA LEU A 65 -1.65 4.66 -9.19
C LEU A 65 -3.17 4.57 -9.02
N SER A 66 -3.92 4.28 -10.10
CA SER A 66 -5.36 4.01 -10.03
C SER A 66 -5.68 2.80 -9.16
N ARG A 67 -4.86 1.76 -9.19
CA ARG A 67 -5.04 0.60 -8.32
C ARG A 67 -4.80 0.94 -6.84
N ILE A 68 -3.75 1.71 -6.54
CA ILE A 68 -3.46 2.17 -5.18
C ILE A 68 -4.63 2.99 -4.63
N SER A 69 -5.20 3.90 -5.43
CA SER A 69 -6.35 4.71 -5.00
C SER A 69 -7.61 3.87 -4.77
N ILE A 70 -7.92 2.91 -5.64
CA ILE A 70 -9.05 1.98 -5.44
C ILE A 70 -8.85 1.16 -4.16
N ARG A 71 -7.64 0.63 -3.91
CA ARG A 71 -7.34 -0.11 -2.68
C ARG A 71 -7.45 0.78 -1.44
N MET A 72 -7.06 2.05 -1.53
CA MET A 72 -7.22 3.02 -0.45
C MET A 72 -8.70 3.22 -0.10
N LEU A 73 -9.57 3.46 -1.08
CA LEU A 73 -11.01 3.65 -0.88
C LEU A 73 -11.68 2.40 -0.28
N ILE A 74 -11.39 1.22 -0.84
CA ILE A 74 -11.94 -0.04 -0.32
C ILE A 74 -11.48 -0.29 1.11
N ASN A 75 -10.18 -0.16 1.39
CA ASN A 75 -9.64 -0.39 2.72
C ASN A 75 -10.26 0.55 3.74
N GLN A 76 -10.40 1.84 3.41
CA GLN A 76 -11.05 2.80 4.30
C GLN A 76 -12.49 2.41 4.63
N HIS A 77 -13.31 2.10 3.61
CA HIS A 77 -14.68 1.67 3.85
C HIS A 77 -14.75 0.42 4.72
N THR A 78 -13.98 -0.62 4.38
CA THR A 78 -13.99 -1.88 5.13
C THR A 78 -13.50 -1.72 6.57
N LEU A 79 -12.41 -0.99 6.80
CA LEU A 79 -11.85 -0.83 8.15
C LEU A 79 -12.74 0.00 9.08
N ILE A 80 -13.57 0.89 8.53
CA ILE A 80 -14.47 1.74 9.32
C ILE A 80 -15.82 1.05 9.56
N PHE A 81 -16.38 0.40 8.55
CA PHE A 81 -17.78 -0.06 8.57
C PHE A 81 -17.99 -1.57 8.75
N ASP A 82 -16.96 -2.39 8.58
CA ASP A 82 -17.06 -3.86 8.71
C ASP A 82 -17.10 -4.35 10.18
N GLY A 83 -17.26 -3.44 11.14
CA GLY A 83 -17.32 -3.75 12.58
C GLY A 83 -16.00 -4.23 13.20
N SER A 84 -14.97 -4.49 12.39
CA SER A 84 -13.61 -4.78 12.84
C SER A 84 -12.86 -3.48 13.12
N THR A 85 -13.00 -2.91 14.32
CA THR A 85 -11.96 -2.00 14.80
C THR A 85 -10.63 -2.74 14.68
N ASN A 86 -9.68 -2.23 13.90
CA ASN A 86 -8.38 -2.88 13.75
C ASN A 86 -7.77 -3.09 15.15
N PRO A 87 -7.78 -4.33 15.71
CA PRO A 87 -7.42 -4.52 17.12
C PRO A 87 -5.96 -4.17 17.36
N ALA A 88 -5.12 -4.30 16.32
CA ALA A 88 -3.72 -3.95 16.36
C ALA A 88 -3.48 -2.43 16.41
N HIS A 89 -4.40 -1.63 15.84
CA HIS A 89 -4.24 -0.17 15.74
C HIS A 89 -5.56 0.58 16.02
N PRO A 90 -6.05 0.56 17.28
CA PRO A 90 -7.34 1.15 17.63
C PRO A 90 -7.39 2.68 17.49
N LYS A 91 -6.23 3.34 17.34
CA LYS A 91 -6.12 4.80 17.16
C LYS A 91 -6.15 5.25 15.70
N HIS A 92 -6.11 4.32 14.75
CA HIS A 92 -6.15 4.66 13.33
C HIS A 92 -7.57 4.98 12.89
N ILE A 93 -7.68 5.90 11.93
CA ILE A 93 -8.92 6.20 11.21
C ILE A 93 -8.88 5.40 9.90
N GLY A 94 -9.47 4.21 9.94
CA GLY A 94 -9.30 3.21 8.89
C GLY A 94 -7.83 2.82 8.74
N SER A 95 -7.22 3.11 7.59
CA SER A 95 -5.79 2.90 7.33
C SER A 95 -4.89 4.10 7.63
N ILE A 96 -5.45 5.24 8.06
CA ILE A 96 -4.71 6.48 8.31
C ILE A 96 -4.34 6.55 9.79
N ASP A 97 -3.07 6.80 10.07
CA ASP A 97 -2.59 7.18 11.39
C ASP A 97 -2.51 8.71 11.46
N PRO A 98 -3.33 9.36 12.32
CA PRO A 98 -3.30 10.81 12.49
C PRO A 98 -2.02 11.31 13.19
N ASN A 99 -1.24 10.42 13.80
CA ASN A 99 0.01 10.75 14.48
C ASN A 99 1.08 9.69 14.16
N CYS A 100 1.29 9.41 12.88
CA CYS A 100 2.28 8.44 12.39
C CYS A 100 3.69 8.89 12.78
N ASN A 101 4.37 8.11 13.62
CA ASN A 101 5.78 8.33 13.94
C ASN A 101 6.64 7.81 12.79
N VAL A 102 7.33 8.71 12.09
CA VAL A 102 8.11 8.36 10.88
C VAL A 102 9.27 7.42 11.22
N SER A 103 9.98 7.68 12.31
CA SER A 103 11.13 6.86 12.71
C SER A 103 10.77 5.43 13.06
N GLU A 104 9.60 5.19 13.64
CA GLU A 104 9.14 3.82 13.93
C GLU A 104 8.85 3.06 12.63
N VAL A 105 8.20 3.68 11.64
CA VAL A 105 7.96 3.04 10.33
C VAL A 105 9.28 2.75 9.59
N VAL A 106 10.28 3.63 9.74
CA VAL A 106 11.65 3.40 9.22
C VAL A 106 12.28 2.17 9.84
N LYS A 107 12.23 2.03 11.17
CA LYS A 107 12.76 0.86 11.89
C LYS A 107 12.05 -0.41 11.46
N ASP A 108 10.71 -0.41 11.43
CA ASP A 108 9.92 -1.57 11.04
C ASP A 108 10.27 -2.06 9.62
N ALA A 109 10.37 -1.12 8.67
CA ALA A 109 10.74 -1.43 7.28
C ALA A 109 12.17 -1.95 7.17
N TYR A 110 13.10 -1.35 7.90
CA TYR A 110 14.49 -1.78 7.95
C TYR A 110 14.62 -3.17 8.57
N ASP A 111 13.97 -3.46 9.70
CA ASP A 111 14.09 -4.74 10.41
C ASP A 111 13.65 -5.90 9.51
N MET A 112 12.59 -5.71 8.72
CA MET A 112 12.13 -6.70 7.75
C MET A 112 13.08 -6.84 6.55
N ALA A 113 13.65 -5.74 6.05
CA ALA A 113 14.65 -5.80 4.99
C ALA A 113 15.95 -6.48 5.46
N LYS A 114 16.40 -6.15 6.68
CA LYS A 114 17.55 -6.75 7.37
C LYS A 114 17.34 -8.24 7.56
N LEU A 115 16.17 -8.67 8.06
CA LEU A 115 15.83 -10.07 8.22
C LEU A 115 15.93 -10.86 6.90
N LEU A 116 15.43 -10.29 5.80
CA LEU A 116 15.58 -10.90 4.48
C LEU A 116 17.06 -10.94 4.07
N CYS A 117 17.78 -9.83 4.20
CA CYS A 117 19.19 -9.74 3.85
C CYS A 117 20.03 -10.77 4.62
N ASP A 118 19.89 -10.85 5.94
CA ASP A 118 20.57 -11.83 6.80
C ASP A 118 20.23 -13.27 6.39
N LYS A 119 18.98 -13.55 6.00
CA LYS A 119 18.58 -14.88 5.54
C LYS A 119 19.26 -15.28 4.23
N TYR A 120 19.53 -14.34 3.33
CA TYR A 120 20.15 -14.62 2.02
C TYR A 120 21.68 -14.51 2.03
N TYR A 121 22.22 -13.57 2.81
CA TYR A 121 23.63 -13.17 2.78
C TYR A 121 24.38 -13.44 4.08
N MET A 122 23.69 -13.84 5.16
CA MET A 122 24.24 -14.07 6.50
C MET A 122 24.91 -12.84 7.13
N ALA A 123 24.66 -11.67 6.54
CA ALA A 123 25.16 -10.37 6.96
C ALA A 123 24.25 -9.28 6.38
N SER A 124 24.20 -8.15 7.07
CA SER A 124 23.46 -6.96 6.67
C SER A 124 24.12 -5.72 7.27
N PRO A 125 23.97 -4.54 6.65
CA PRO A 125 24.42 -3.29 7.23
C PRO A 125 23.66 -2.95 8.51
N ASP A 126 24.14 -1.95 9.26
CA ASP A 126 23.45 -1.38 10.41
C ASP A 126 22.61 -0.15 10.02
N LEU A 127 21.62 0.20 10.84
CA LEU A 127 20.77 1.37 10.65
C LEU A 127 21.16 2.49 11.61
N GLU A 128 21.46 3.66 11.06
CA GLU A 128 21.62 4.91 11.80
C GLU A 128 20.49 5.87 11.44
N ILE A 129 19.70 6.31 12.43
CA ILE A 129 18.61 7.27 12.23
C ILE A 129 18.98 8.60 12.88
N GLN A 130 18.83 9.68 12.13
CA GLN A 130 18.94 11.05 12.63
C GLN A 130 17.67 11.84 12.28
N GLU A 131 17.05 12.46 13.28
CA GLU A 131 15.90 13.33 13.09
C GLU A 131 16.28 14.81 13.27
N ILE A 132 15.80 15.67 12.36
CA ILE A 132 15.92 17.12 12.47
C ILE A 132 14.55 17.74 12.28
N ASN A 133 13.83 17.96 13.39
CA ASN A 133 12.52 18.60 13.36
C ASN A 133 12.68 20.13 13.47
N ALA A 134 12.64 20.81 12.32
CA ALA A 134 12.77 22.27 12.25
C ALA A 134 11.61 23.03 12.93
N ALA A 135 10.42 22.41 13.01
CA ALA A 135 9.27 23.02 13.66
C ALA A 135 9.35 22.92 15.19
N ASN A 136 9.87 21.81 15.71
CA ASN A 136 10.10 21.60 17.14
C ASN A 136 11.24 20.61 17.39
N SER A 137 12.44 21.13 17.71
CA SER A 137 13.66 20.33 17.85
C SER A 137 13.65 19.28 18.96
N LYS A 138 12.66 19.31 19.87
CA LYS A 138 12.53 18.34 20.98
C LYS A 138 11.47 17.27 20.72
N GLN A 139 10.75 17.34 19.61
CA GLN A 139 9.67 16.42 19.29
C GLN A 139 10.06 15.50 18.14
N PRO A 140 9.78 14.19 18.22
CA PRO A 140 9.96 13.28 17.10
C PRO A 140 9.13 13.71 15.89
N ILE A 141 9.55 13.28 14.70
CA ILE A 141 8.87 13.65 13.46
C ILE A 141 7.60 12.81 13.31
N HIS A 142 6.45 13.48 13.33
CA HIS A 142 5.15 12.87 13.13
C HIS A 142 4.41 13.51 11.95
N MET A 143 3.56 12.73 11.28
CA MET A 143 2.68 13.23 10.23
C MET A 143 1.36 12.46 10.17
N VAL A 144 0.34 13.04 9.53
CA VAL A 144 -0.87 12.32 9.17
C VAL A 144 -0.59 11.54 7.90
N TYR A 145 -0.57 10.21 7.96
CA TYR A 145 -0.26 9.38 6.80
C TYR A 145 -0.86 7.98 6.87
N VAL A 146 -0.69 7.20 5.80
CA VAL A 146 -1.00 5.76 5.78
C VAL A 146 0.29 5.00 6.05
N PRO A 147 0.52 4.45 7.27
CA PRO A 147 1.81 3.87 7.64
C PRO A 147 2.26 2.75 6.71
N SER A 148 1.33 1.92 6.22
CA SER A 148 1.64 0.84 5.29
C SER A 148 2.17 1.32 3.93
N HIS A 149 1.72 2.48 3.43
CA HIS A 149 2.27 3.06 2.21
C HIS A 149 3.72 3.51 2.42
N LEU A 150 4.00 4.19 3.54
CA LEU A 150 5.35 4.62 3.91
C LEU A 150 6.28 3.42 4.12
N TYR A 151 5.81 2.41 4.86
CA TYR A 151 6.52 1.15 5.05
C TYR A 151 6.91 0.52 3.72
N HIS A 152 5.97 0.38 2.77
CA HIS A 152 6.28 -0.22 1.46
C HIS A 152 7.36 0.55 0.70
N MET A 153 7.31 1.88 0.68
CA MET A 153 8.35 2.70 0.03
C MET A 153 9.72 2.46 0.68
N LEU A 154 9.79 2.55 2.01
CA LEU A 154 11.04 2.39 2.75
C LEU A 154 11.60 0.98 2.65
N PHE A 155 10.75 -0.04 2.76
CA PHE A 155 11.13 -1.44 2.65
C PHE A 155 11.72 -1.77 1.27
N GLU A 156 11.11 -1.29 0.20
CA GLU A 156 11.68 -1.47 -1.15
C GLU A 156 13.01 -0.72 -1.32
N LEU A 157 13.15 0.47 -0.74
CA LEU A 157 14.43 1.19 -0.76
C LEU A 157 15.52 0.48 0.05
N PHE A 158 15.21 -0.06 1.23
CA PHE A 158 16.18 -0.78 2.07
C PHE A 158 16.65 -2.11 1.48
N LYS A 159 15.85 -2.75 0.62
CA LYS A 159 16.24 -3.99 -0.06
C LYS A 159 17.21 -3.78 -1.22
N ASN A 160 17.19 -2.62 -1.86
CA ASN A 160 18.03 -2.30 -3.02
C ASN A 160 19.50 -2.14 -2.62
#